data_AF-A0A1G9U9F8-F1
#
_entry.id   AF-A0A1G9U9F8-F1
#
_cell.length_a   1.000
_cell.length_b   1.000
_cell.length_c   1.000
_cell.angle_alpha   90.00
_cell.angle_beta   90.00
_cell.angle_gamma   90.00
#
_symmetry.space_group_name_H-M   'P 1'
#
loop_
_entity.id
_entity.type
_entity.pdbx_description
1 polymer ?
#
loop_
_entity_poly.entity_id
_entity_poly.type
_entity_poly.pdbx_seq_one_letter_code
_entity_poly.pdbx_strand_id
1 'polypeptide(L)'
;MTVAKAPTNPRRAALIKLIQVARRDLGRQCGLDELAYRDILRTIGKSESLAAMSVPNMELVLAHMKAKGFVVRPKAGDRPQALNPDASKVRALWLFLHALGEVRDPSEKALAAYVKRIAKVDDLRWARGRVVETLIETLKKWAMRRLPEAVAALRAEVLMAHRAVPLNSDQAELAMQAQRCLNRGQGFDMHWQAWEYLSKALDRPISTEMDALKVEEGLQ
;
A
#
# COMPACT_ATOMS: atom_id res chain seq x y z
N MET A 1 4.21 -38.25 30.72
CA MET A 1 4.51 -38.05 29.28
C MET A 1 3.95 -36.69 28.88
N THR A 2 4.84 -35.77 28.53
CA THR A 2 4.56 -34.36 28.23
C THR A 2 3.90 -34.23 26.85
N VAL A 3 2.71 -33.64 26.78
CA VAL A 3 2.05 -33.32 25.51
C VAL A 3 2.74 -32.11 24.90
N ALA A 4 3.51 -32.33 23.83
CA ALA A 4 4.19 -31.27 23.09
C ALA A 4 3.17 -30.29 22.50
N LYS A 5 3.25 -29.02 22.89
CA LYS A 5 2.42 -27.92 22.37
C LYS A 5 2.84 -27.62 20.93
N ALA A 6 2.02 -28.03 19.96
CA ALA A 6 2.23 -27.78 18.53
C ALA A 6 2.47 -26.28 18.23
N PRO A 7 3.27 -25.94 17.21
CA PRO A 7 3.58 -24.56 16.86
C PRO A 7 2.31 -23.79 16.50
N THR A 8 2.09 -22.67 17.19
CA THR A 8 0.92 -21.80 17.00
C THR A 8 0.92 -21.23 15.58
N ASN A 9 0.07 -21.75 14.69
CA ASN A 9 -0.04 -21.28 13.32
C ASN A 9 -0.48 -19.79 13.29
N PRO A 10 0.36 -18.85 12.80
CA PRO A 10 0.08 -17.42 12.85
C PRO A 10 -1.14 -17.02 12.01
N ARG A 11 -1.39 -17.71 10.88
CA ARG A 11 -2.59 -17.52 10.04
C ARG A 11 -3.86 -17.90 10.80
N ARG A 12 -3.83 -19.03 11.52
CA ARG A 12 -4.94 -19.48 12.36
C ARG A 12 -5.23 -18.48 13.48
N ALA A 13 -4.19 -17.98 14.16
CA ALA A 13 -4.34 -16.96 15.20
C ALA A 13 -4.94 -15.66 14.66
N ALA A 14 -4.57 -15.24 13.45
CA ALA A 14 -5.16 -14.08 12.79
C ALA A 14 -6.64 -14.28 12.44
N LEU A 15 -7.02 -15.45 11.91
CA LEU A 15 -8.41 -15.79 11.58
C LEU A 15 -9.30 -15.81 12.81
N ILE A 16 -8.84 -16.41 13.91
CA ILE A 16 -9.60 -16.41 15.18
C ILE A 16 -9.86 -14.97 15.64
N LYS A 17 -8.84 -14.10 15.61
CA LYS A 17 -8.99 -12.69 15.97
C LYS A 17 -10.01 -12.00 15.08
N LEU A 18 -9.94 -12.21 13.76
CA LEU A 18 -10.88 -11.60 12.81
C LEU A 18 -12.32 -12.06 13.03
N ILE A 19 -12.55 -13.35 13.25
CA ILE A 19 -13.89 -13.89 13.49
C ILE A 19 -14.47 -13.35 14.82
N GLN A 20 -13.65 -13.22 15.87
CA GLN A 20 -14.09 -12.63 17.13
C GLN A 20 -14.35 -11.13 17.02
N VAL A 21 -13.61 -10.40 16.18
CA VAL A 21 -13.92 -9.01 15.84
C VAL A 21 -15.23 -8.94 15.06
N ALA A 22 -15.43 -9.79 14.06
CA ALA A 22 -16.66 -9.86 13.28
C ALA A 22 -17.88 -10.16 14.15
N ARG A 23 -17.77 -11.10 15.10
CA ARG A 23 -18.83 -11.38 16.10
C ARG A 23 -19.23 -10.11 16.85
N ARG A 24 -18.25 -9.35 17.36
CA ARG A 24 -18.51 -8.12 18.11
C ARG A 24 -19.09 -7.00 17.25
N ASP A 25 -18.60 -6.84 16.02
CA ASP A 25 -19.04 -5.78 15.10
C ASP A 25 -20.47 -6.05 14.58
N LEU A 26 -20.75 -7.27 14.14
CA LEU A 26 -22.10 -7.71 13.75
C LEU A 26 -23.07 -7.72 14.95
N GLY A 27 -22.59 -8.08 16.14
CA GLY A 27 -23.37 -7.96 17.38
C GLY A 27 -23.86 -6.53 17.63
N ARG A 28 -23.03 -5.52 17.33
CA ARG A 28 -23.41 -4.11 17.44
C ARG A 28 -24.29 -3.61 16.30
N GLN A 29 -24.07 -4.10 15.07
CA GLN A 29 -24.75 -3.61 13.87
C GLN A 29 -26.13 -4.24 13.67
N CYS A 30 -26.24 -5.55 13.84
CA CYS A 30 -27.44 -6.32 13.52
C CYS A 30 -27.89 -7.25 14.65
N GLY A 31 -27.36 -7.08 15.87
CA GLY A 31 -27.81 -7.82 17.04
C GLY A 31 -27.47 -9.32 17.01
N LEU A 32 -26.38 -9.70 16.34
CA LEU A 32 -25.91 -11.10 16.33
C LEU A 32 -25.63 -11.58 17.77
N ASP A 33 -26.50 -12.48 18.25
CA ASP A 33 -26.42 -13.05 19.58
C ASP A 33 -25.50 -14.28 19.64
N GLU A 34 -25.28 -14.80 20.86
CA GLU A 34 -24.40 -15.97 21.09
C GLU A 34 -24.92 -17.22 20.36
N LEU A 35 -26.24 -17.41 20.31
CA LEU A 35 -26.88 -18.59 19.71
C LEU A 35 -26.75 -18.56 18.18
N ALA A 36 -27.11 -17.45 17.53
CA ALA A 36 -26.94 -17.29 16.09
C ALA A 36 -25.48 -17.36 15.67
N TYR A 37 -24.56 -16.85 16.49
CA TYR A 37 -23.12 -17.01 16.24
C TYR A 37 -22.69 -18.49 16.28
N ARG A 38 -23.13 -19.26 17.28
CA ARG A 38 -22.83 -20.71 17.36
C ARG A 38 -23.44 -21.48 16.20
N ASP A 39 -24.65 -21.10 15.76
CA ASP A 39 -25.28 -21.71 14.59
C ASP A 39 -24.50 -21.44 13.30
N ILE A 40 -23.94 -20.24 13.13
CA ILE A 40 -23.04 -19.95 12.00
C ILE A 40 -21.79 -20.85 12.06
N LEU A 41 -21.17 -21.01 13.24
CA LEU A 41 -20.00 -21.88 13.40
C LEU A 41 -20.33 -23.34 13.10
N ARG A 42 -21.49 -23.83 13.53
CA ARG A 42 -21.93 -25.21 13.29
C ARG A 42 -22.28 -25.45 11.82
N THR A 43 -23.05 -24.55 11.21
CA THR A 43 -23.56 -24.70 9.83
C THR A 43 -22.46 -24.50 8.80
N ILE A 44 -21.64 -23.47 8.95
CA ILE A 44 -20.59 -23.11 7.98
C ILE A 44 -19.26 -23.74 8.34
N GLY A 45 -18.87 -23.67 9.62
CA GLY A 45 -17.57 -24.12 10.11
C GLY A 45 -17.50 -25.59 10.51
N LYS A 46 -18.64 -26.30 10.53
CA LYS A 46 -18.80 -27.71 10.93
C LYS A 46 -18.35 -28.04 12.35
N SER A 47 -18.20 -27.03 13.21
CA SER A 47 -17.74 -27.17 14.59
C SER A 47 -18.35 -26.06 15.45
N GLU A 48 -18.75 -26.39 16.67
CA GLU A 48 -19.27 -25.40 17.63
C GLU A 48 -18.18 -24.50 18.22
N SER A 49 -16.91 -24.87 18.02
CA SER A 49 -15.76 -24.12 18.53
C SER A 49 -14.75 -23.83 17.44
N LEU A 50 -14.31 -22.56 17.38
CA LEU A 50 -13.16 -22.15 16.58
C LEU A 50 -11.87 -22.90 17.00
N ALA A 51 -11.77 -23.33 18.26
CA ALA A 51 -10.61 -24.07 18.72
C ALA A 51 -10.49 -25.46 18.07
N ALA A 52 -11.61 -26.08 17.70
CA ALA A 52 -11.67 -27.38 17.03
C ALA A 52 -11.79 -27.27 15.50
N MET A 53 -11.82 -26.04 14.95
CA MET A 53 -12.03 -25.78 13.53
C MET A 53 -10.72 -25.77 12.73
N SER A 54 -10.76 -26.25 11.49
CA SER A 54 -9.65 -26.19 10.53
C SER A 54 -9.53 -24.79 9.90
N VAL A 55 -8.34 -24.44 9.40
CA VAL A 55 -8.11 -23.13 8.74
C VAL A 55 -9.06 -22.88 7.55
N PRO A 56 -9.31 -23.85 6.65
CA PRO A 56 -10.28 -23.65 5.56
C PRO A 56 -11.70 -23.36 6.05
N ASN A 57 -12.16 -24.04 7.10
CA ASN A 57 -13.49 -23.82 7.67
C ASN A 57 -13.59 -22.42 8.33
N MET A 58 -12.52 -21.95 8.97
CA MET A 58 -12.47 -20.58 9.50
C MET A 58 -12.59 -19.53 8.38
N GLU A 59 -12.00 -19.78 7.21
CA GLU A 59 -12.10 -18.88 6.06
C GLU A 59 -13.52 -18.83 5.51
N LEU A 60 -14.22 -19.97 5.46
CA LEU A 60 -15.63 -20.03 5.08
C LEU A 60 -16.53 -19.25 6.05
N VAL A 61 -16.32 -19.42 7.36
CA VAL A 61 -17.03 -18.65 8.39
C VAL A 61 -16.78 -17.16 8.23
N LEU A 62 -15.52 -16.77 8.03
CA LEU A 62 -15.16 -15.36 7.83
C LEU A 62 -15.79 -14.79 6.55
N ALA A 63 -15.83 -15.57 5.47
CA ALA A 63 -16.49 -15.17 4.22
C ALA A 63 -18.01 -14.99 4.43
N HIS A 64 -18.66 -15.89 5.17
CA HIS A 64 -20.07 -15.76 5.52
C HIS A 64 -20.34 -14.51 6.37
N MET A 65 -19.48 -14.21 7.35
CA MET A 65 -19.60 -13.00 8.16
C MET A 65 -19.41 -11.73 7.32
N LYS A 66 -18.50 -11.74 6.34
CA LYS A 66 -18.34 -10.64 5.37
C LYS A 66 -19.59 -10.44 4.53
N ALA A 67 -20.22 -11.51 4.05
CA ALA A 67 -21.48 -11.45 3.32
C ALA A 67 -22.63 -10.86 4.17
N LYS A 68 -22.59 -11.06 5.50
CA LYS A 68 -23.53 -10.45 6.45
C LYS A 68 -23.20 -8.99 6.83
N GLY A 69 -22.20 -8.37 6.20
CA GLY A 69 -21.86 -6.95 6.40
C GLY A 69 -20.58 -6.70 7.21
N PHE A 70 -19.82 -7.73 7.59
CA PHE A 70 -18.55 -7.52 8.27
C PHE A 70 -17.51 -6.95 7.30
N VAL A 71 -17.06 -5.72 7.56
CA VAL A 71 -15.96 -5.09 6.82
C VAL A 71 -14.71 -5.10 7.69
N VAL A 72 -13.63 -5.69 7.18
CA VAL A 72 -12.33 -5.68 7.86
C VAL A 72 -11.81 -4.24 7.86
N ARG A 73 -11.88 -3.58 9.01
CA ARG A 73 -11.32 -2.23 9.15
C ARG A 73 -9.78 -2.31 9.11
N PRO A 74 -9.10 -1.37 8.45
CA PRO A 74 -7.66 -1.25 8.54
C PRO A 74 -7.21 -1.13 10.00
N LYS A 75 -6.00 -1.57 10.29
CA LYS A 75 -5.40 -1.43 11.62
C LYS A 75 -5.43 0.04 12.04
N ALA A 76 -5.73 0.33 13.30
CA ALA A 76 -5.68 1.70 13.80
C ALA A 76 -4.26 2.26 13.61
N GLY A 77 -4.12 3.26 12.72
CA GLY A 77 -2.85 3.80 12.26
C GLY A 77 -2.51 3.57 10.78
N ASP A 78 -3.28 2.74 10.06
CA ASP A 78 -3.17 2.53 8.60
C ASP A 78 -4.32 3.17 7.82
N ARG A 79 -5.17 3.94 8.51
CA ARG A 79 -6.28 4.63 7.84
C ARG A 79 -5.70 5.78 7.02
N PRO A 80 -6.09 5.93 5.74
CA PRO A 80 -5.76 7.12 4.96
C PRO A 80 -6.23 8.35 5.76
N GLN A 81 -5.29 9.20 6.14
CA GLN A 81 -5.62 10.46 6.77
C GLN A 81 -6.06 11.44 5.68
N ALA A 82 -7.11 12.21 5.92
CA ALA A 82 -7.42 13.35 5.08
C ALA A 82 -6.29 14.37 5.27
N LEU A 83 -5.37 14.39 4.31
CA LEU A 83 -4.22 15.28 4.30
C LEU A 83 -4.55 16.51 3.44
N ASN A 84 -3.96 17.66 3.80
CA ASN A 84 -3.96 18.81 2.90
C ASN A 84 -3.20 18.45 1.60
N PRO A 85 -3.42 19.14 0.48
CA PRO A 85 -2.74 18.86 -0.80
C PRO A 85 -1.22 18.74 -0.66
N ASP A 86 -0.59 19.69 0.05
CA ASP A 86 0.87 19.68 0.27
C ASP A 86 1.35 18.45 1.07
N ALA A 87 0.59 18.05 2.09
CA ALA A 87 0.88 16.88 2.89
C ALA A 87 0.63 15.57 2.13
N SER A 88 -0.31 15.56 1.18
CA SER A 88 -0.59 14.42 0.32
C SER A 88 0.61 14.09 -0.56
N LYS A 89 1.36 15.11 -1.01
CA LYS A 89 2.61 14.94 -1.77
C LYS A 89 3.70 14.24 -0.96
N VAL A 90 3.84 14.58 0.33
CA VAL A 90 4.79 13.91 1.25
C VAL A 90 4.45 12.42 1.41
N ARG A 91 3.16 12.11 1.59
CA ARG A 91 2.67 10.72 1.67
C ARG A 91 2.94 9.96 0.36
N ALA A 92 2.66 10.58 -0.78
CA ALA A 92 2.92 9.97 -2.08
C ALA A 92 4.41 9.68 -2.31
N LEU A 93 5.31 10.58 -1.90
CA LEU A 93 6.76 10.36 -1.92
C LEU A 93 7.20 9.21 -1.01
N TRP A 94 6.57 9.08 0.16
CA TRP A 94 6.85 7.99 1.08
C TRP A 94 6.48 6.63 0.48
N LEU A 95 5.30 6.53 -0.13
CA LEU A 95 4.86 5.32 -0.83
C LEU A 95 5.75 5.02 -2.04
N PHE A 96 6.21 6.07 -2.73
CA PHE A 96 7.14 5.91 -3.84
C PHE A 96 8.50 5.35 -3.39
N LEU A 97 9.05 5.82 -2.27
CA LEU A 97 10.27 5.24 -1.70
C LEU A 97 10.09 3.77 -1.33
N HIS A 98 8.91 3.37 -0.85
CA HIS A 98 8.61 1.96 -0.62
C HIS A 98 8.57 1.17 -1.94
N ALA A 99 7.96 1.71 -3.00
CA ALA A 99 7.97 1.08 -4.32
C ALA A 99 9.38 0.96 -4.93
N LEU A 100 10.28 1.88 -4.61
CA LEU A 100 11.71 1.78 -4.98
C LEU A 100 12.50 0.80 -4.10
N GLY A 101 11.91 0.30 -3.00
CA GLY A 101 12.56 -0.60 -2.04
C GLY A 101 13.44 0.09 -0.99
N GLU A 102 13.44 1.42 -0.93
CA GLU A 102 14.21 2.20 0.04
C GLU A 102 13.58 2.22 1.44
N VAL A 103 12.25 2.17 1.47
CA VAL A 103 11.45 2.10 2.71
C VAL A 103 10.85 0.71 2.85
N ARG A 104 10.96 0.12 4.05
CA ARG A 104 10.41 -1.21 4.35
C ARG A 104 8.95 -1.19 4.80
N ASP A 105 8.53 -0.11 5.45
CA ASP A 105 7.19 0.03 6.06
C ASP A 105 6.49 1.27 5.48
N PRO A 106 5.48 1.09 4.61
CA PRO A 106 4.75 2.21 4.00
C PRO A 106 3.68 2.81 4.91
N SER A 107 3.50 2.33 6.15
CA SER A 107 2.42 2.78 7.04
C SER A 107 2.53 4.25 7.44
N GLU A 108 1.39 4.88 7.74
CA GLU A 108 1.34 6.26 8.25
C GLU A 108 2.13 6.41 9.56
N LYS A 109 2.20 5.35 10.36
CA LYS A 109 2.97 5.36 11.60
C LYS A 109 4.47 5.54 11.33
N ALA A 110 5.00 4.83 10.33
CA ALA A 110 6.39 4.96 9.94
C ALA A 110 6.68 6.36 9.34
N LEU A 111 5.74 6.87 8.55
CA LEU A 111 5.79 8.23 8.01
C LEU A 111 5.78 9.29 9.12
N ALA A 112 4.87 9.20 10.10
CA ALA A 112 4.82 10.12 11.24
C ALA A 112 6.12 10.09 12.06
N ALA A 113 6.74 8.92 12.25
CA ALA A 113 8.04 8.82 12.91
C ALA A 113 9.16 9.52 12.10
N TYR A 114 9.15 9.39 10.78
CA TYR A 114 10.07 10.13 9.90
C TYR A 114 9.85 11.64 10.00
N VAL A 115 8.61 12.10 9.91
CA VAL A 115 8.22 13.52 10.02
C VAL A 115 8.66 14.09 11.36
N LYS A 116 8.41 13.39 12.47
CA LYS A 116 8.85 13.79 13.81
C LYS A 116 10.37 13.92 13.92
N ARG A 117 11.13 13.04 13.25
CA ARG A 117 12.59 13.09 13.25
C ARG A 117 13.12 14.32 12.53
N ILE A 118 12.60 14.61 11.34
CA ILE A 118 13.10 15.66 10.43
C ILE A 118 12.54 17.03 10.79
N ALA A 119 11.22 17.13 10.93
CA ALA A 119 10.50 18.39 11.10
C ALA A 119 10.15 18.72 12.56
N LYS A 120 10.37 17.79 13.50
CA LYS A 120 9.95 17.92 14.92
C LYS A 120 8.44 18.14 15.10
N VAL A 121 7.64 17.71 14.12
CA VAL A 121 6.18 17.71 14.17
C VAL A 121 5.69 16.29 14.43
N ASP A 122 4.76 16.13 15.36
CA ASP A 122 4.32 14.79 15.81
C ASP A 122 3.52 14.00 14.75
N ASP A 123 2.85 14.67 13.81
CA ASP A 123 2.02 14.05 12.77
C ASP A 123 1.97 14.95 11.51
N LEU A 124 1.91 14.32 10.34
CA LEU A 124 1.95 15.00 9.05
C LEU A 124 0.78 15.97 8.84
N ARG A 125 -0.38 15.74 9.46
CA ARG A 125 -1.54 16.66 9.36
C ARG A 125 -1.27 18.05 9.92
N TRP A 126 -0.28 18.17 10.81
CA TRP A 126 0.12 19.44 11.41
C TRP A 126 1.23 20.15 10.63
N ALA A 127 1.84 19.49 9.64
CA ALA A 127 2.87 20.09 8.80
C ALA A 127 2.25 21.08 7.80
N ARG A 128 2.82 22.29 7.71
CA ARG A 128 2.42 23.33 6.74
C ARG A 128 3.62 24.15 6.26
N GLY A 129 3.50 24.76 5.09
CA GLY A 129 4.48 25.70 4.52
C GLY A 129 5.89 25.11 4.45
N ARG A 130 6.89 25.87 4.94
CA ARG A 130 8.31 25.50 4.92
C ARG A 130 8.63 24.12 5.50
N VAL A 131 7.84 23.64 6.46
CA VAL A 131 8.02 22.30 7.01
C VAL A 131 7.74 21.23 5.96
N VAL A 132 6.65 21.39 5.20
CA VAL A 132 6.25 20.45 4.15
C VAL A 132 7.24 20.49 3.00
N GLU A 133 7.67 21.68 2.58
CA GLU A 133 8.71 21.86 1.56
C GLU A 133 10.01 21.14 1.95
N THR A 134 10.45 21.27 3.20
CA THR A 134 11.64 20.57 3.71
C THR A 134 11.48 19.06 3.67
N LEU A 135 10.29 18.53 4.03
CA LEU A 135 9.99 17.11 3.95
C LEU A 135 10.00 16.61 2.49
N ILE A 136 9.40 17.37 1.56
CA ILE A 136 9.41 17.05 0.14
C ILE A 136 10.84 16.96 -0.38
N GLU A 137 11.67 17.98 -0.11
CA GLU A 137 13.05 18.01 -0.61
C GLU A 137 13.94 16.93 -0.02
N THR A 138 13.76 16.62 1.27
CA THR A 138 14.50 15.52 1.92
C THR A 138 14.11 14.15 1.36
N LEU A 139 12.83 13.92 1.08
CA LEU A 139 12.35 12.69 0.46
C LEU A 139 12.75 12.58 -1.02
N LYS A 140 12.67 13.67 -1.80
CA LYS A 140 13.17 13.72 -3.18
C LYS A 140 14.65 13.39 -3.26
N LYS A 141 15.48 13.98 -2.39
CA LYS A 141 16.92 13.69 -2.31
C LYS A 141 17.19 12.22 -1.94
N TRP A 142 16.38 11.62 -1.08
CA TRP A 142 16.50 10.20 -0.77
C TRP A 142 16.16 9.36 -2.00
N ALA A 143 15.02 9.61 -2.65
CA ALA A 143 14.60 8.88 -3.84
C ALA A 143 15.66 8.95 -4.96
N MET A 144 16.27 10.12 -5.17
CA MET A 144 17.31 10.33 -6.18
C MET A 144 18.58 9.49 -5.99
N ARG A 145 18.79 8.86 -4.83
CA ARG A 145 19.91 7.92 -4.63
C ARG A 145 19.70 6.61 -5.38
N ARG A 146 18.45 6.21 -5.60
CA ARG A 146 18.07 4.92 -6.21
C ARG A 146 17.30 5.07 -7.52
N LEU A 147 16.55 6.14 -7.66
CA LEU A 147 15.66 6.39 -8.79
C LEU A 147 16.37 6.37 -10.16
N PRO A 148 17.53 7.03 -10.36
CA PRO A 148 18.21 6.99 -11.66
C PRO A 148 18.59 5.56 -12.09
N GLU A 149 19.04 4.75 -11.14
CA GLU A 149 19.38 3.35 -11.39
C GLU A 149 18.13 2.51 -11.70
N ALA A 150 17.03 2.72 -10.95
CA ALA A 150 15.75 2.08 -11.21
C ALA A 150 15.21 2.42 -12.61
N VAL A 151 15.31 3.68 -13.04
CA VAL A 151 14.94 4.12 -14.39
C VAL A 151 15.82 3.46 -15.44
N ALA A 152 17.13 3.39 -15.21
CA ALA A 152 18.05 2.72 -16.14
C ALA A 152 17.71 1.23 -16.29
N ALA A 153 17.37 0.54 -15.20
CA ALA A 153 16.93 -0.85 -15.21
C ALA A 153 15.62 -1.04 -15.99
N LEU A 154 14.62 -0.17 -15.77
CA LEU A 154 13.36 -0.20 -16.52
C LEU A 154 13.58 0.01 -18.03
N ARG A 155 14.47 0.93 -18.42
CA ARG A 155 14.83 1.14 -19.84
C ARG A 155 15.42 -0.12 -20.45
N ALA A 156 16.34 -0.77 -19.74
CA ALA A 156 16.93 -2.02 -20.20
C ALA A 156 15.87 -3.11 -20.39
N GLU A 157 14.91 -3.19 -19.46
CA GLU A 157 13.80 -4.14 -19.53
C GLU A 157 12.87 -3.87 -20.72
N VAL A 158 12.48 -2.61 -20.96
CA VAL A 158 11.68 -2.23 -22.14
C VAL A 158 12.39 -2.62 -23.44
N LEU A 159 13.72 -2.42 -23.51
CA LEU A 159 14.51 -2.83 -24.67
C LEU A 159 14.53 -4.36 -24.84
N MET A 160 14.63 -5.13 -23.75
CA MET A 160 14.56 -6.59 -23.81
C MET A 160 13.16 -7.06 -24.25
N ALA A 161 12.10 -6.45 -23.70
CA ALA A 161 10.72 -6.75 -24.07
C ALA A 161 10.50 -6.50 -25.56
N HIS A 162 10.92 -5.34 -26.08
CA HIS A 162 10.81 -4.99 -27.50
C HIS A 162 11.54 -5.98 -28.43
N ARG A 163 12.71 -6.49 -28.00
CA ARG A 163 13.47 -7.50 -28.76
C ARG A 163 12.75 -8.84 -28.82
N ALA A 164 12.04 -9.21 -27.76
CA ALA A 164 11.29 -10.46 -27.71
C ALA A 164 9.96 -10.35 -28.49
N VAL A 165 9.22 -9.27 -28.25
CA VAL A 165 7.96 -8.94 -28.92
C VAL A 165 7.98 -7.45 -29.23
N PRO A 166 7.86 -7.04 -30.50
CA PRO A 166 7.81 -5.62 -30.84
C PRO A 166 6.69 -4.92 -30.08
N LEU A 167 7.08 -3.87 -29.35
CA LEU A 167 6.16 -2.98 -28.64
C LEU A 167 5.09 -2.45 -29.60
N ASN A 168 3.86 -2.31 -29.11
CA ASN A 168 2.82 -1.62 -29.87
C ASN A 168 3.11 -0.10 -29.95
N SER A 169 2.33 0.62 -30.76
CA SER A 169 2.51 2.06 -30.97
C SER A 169 2.48 2.84 -29.65
N ASP A 170 1.56 2.51 -28.76
CA ASP A 170 1.35 3.23 -27.49
C ASP A 170 2.53 3.00 -26.52
N GLN A 171 2.99 1.76 -26.39
CA GLN A 171 4.15 1.38 -25.57
C GLN A 171 5.44 2.02 -26.11
N ALA A 172 5.60 2.08 -27.43
CA ALA A 172 6.73 2.76 -28.06
C ALA A 172 6.69 4.27 -27.80
N GLU A 173 5.51 4.89 -27.86
CA GLU A 173 5.33 6.31 -27.54
C GLU A 173 5.68 6.61 -26.08
N LEU A 174 5.21 5.80 -25.13
CA LEU A 174 5.55 5.94 -23.71
C LEU A 174 7.07 5.85 -23.48
N ALA A 175 7.75 4.90 -24.13
CA ALA A 175 9.20 4.77 -24.06
C ALA A 175 9.93 6.02 -24.62
N MET A 176 9.43 6.60 -25.71
CA MET A 176 9.96 7.86 -26.26
C MET A 176 9.72 9.04 -25.32
N GLN A 177 8.54 9.15 -24.71
CA GLN A 177 8.22 10.19 -23.72
C GLN A 177 9.16 10.11 -22.52
N ALA A 178 9.43 8.91 -22.01
CA ALA A 178 10.41 8.69 -20.95
C ALA A 178 11.80 9.21 -21.34
N GLN A 179 12.27 8.93 -22.55
CA GLN A 179 13.56 9.42 -23.04
C GLN A 179 13.60 10.95 -23.16
N ARG A 180 12.50 11.57 -23.59
CA ARG A 180 12.39 13.05 -23.63
C ARG A 180 12.50 13.66 -22.23
N CYS A 181 11.87 13.08 -21.21
CA CYS A 181 12.00 13.54 -19.82
C CYS A 181 13.47 13.51 -19.37
N LEU A 182 14.19 12.41 -19.62
CA LEU A 182 15.59 12.27 -19.23
C LEU A 182 16.53 13.24 -19.96
N ASN A 183 16.20 13.61 -21.20
CA ASN A 183 16.97 14.59 -21.96
C ASN A 183 16.78 16.03 -21.45
N ARG A 184 15.68 16.33 -20.75
CA ARG A 184 15.38 17.68 -20.23
C ARG A 184 16.20 18.04 -18.98
N GLY A 185 16.61 17.06 -18.18
CA GLY A 185 17.42 17.32 -16.99
C GLY A 185 17.52 16.13 -16.03
N GLN A 186 18.32 16.30 -14.97
CA GLN A 186 18.62 15.25 -14.00
C GLN A 186 17.85 15.37 -12.68
N GLY A 187 16.85 16.25 -12.60
CA GLY A 187 16.05 16.45 -11.39
C GLY A 187 15.14 15.27 -11.07
N PHE A 188 14.58 15.28 -9.84
CA PHE A 188 13.62 14.28 -9.39
C PHE A 188 12.42 14.18 -10.34
N ASP A 189 11.82 15.31 -10.71
CA ASP A 189 10.58 15.31 -11.48
C ASP A 189 10.77 14.67 -12.87
N MET A 190 11.93 14.89 -13.52
CA MET A 190 12.27 14.27 -14.81
C MET A 190 12.44 12.75 -14.69
N HIS A 191 13.15 12.29 -13.66
CA HIS A 191 13.36 10.86 -13.44
C HIS A 191 12.08 10.16 -12.99
N TRP A 192 11.24 10.82 -12.20
CA TRP A 192 9.97 10.28 -11.75
C TRP A 192 9.00 10.13 -12.93
N GLN A 193 8.87 11.14 -13.78
CA GLN A 193 8.07 11.04 -15.01
C GLN A 193 8.59 9.94 -15.94
N ALA A 194 9.91 9.85 -16.13
CA ALA A 194 10.50 8.77 -16.92
C ALA A 194 10.18 7.39 -16.33
N TRP A 195 10.26 7.24 -15.01
CA TRP A 195 9.88 6.02 -14.31
C TRP A 195 8.40 5.68 -14.52
N GLU A 196 7.50 6.66 -14.44
CA GLU A 196 6.05 6.48 -14.66
C GLU A 196 5.78 5.99 -16.10
N TYR A 197 6.34 6.67 -17.10
CA TYR A 197 6.17 6.31 -18.51
C TYR A 197 6.71 4.91 -18.83
N LEU A 198 7.90 4.57 -18.32
CA LEU A 198 8.47 3.22 -18.53
C LEU A 198 7.66 2.13 -17.82
N SER A 199 7.14 2.42 -16.63
CA SER A 199 6.28 1.49 -15.91
C SER A 199 4.98 1.24 -16.67
N LYS A 200 4.37 2.28 -17.26
CA LYS A 200 3.20 2.15 -18.14
C LYS A 200 3.53 1.39 -19.43
N ALA A 201 4.70 1.62 -20.03
CA ALA A 201 5.13 0.89 -21.23
C ALA A 201 5.31 -0.62 -20.99
N LEU A 202 5.53 -1.02 -19.73
CA LEU A 202 5.61 -2.41 -19.28
C LEU A 202 4.29 -2.92 -18.67
N ASP A 203 3.19 -2.18 -18.80
CA ASP A 203 1.87 -2.50 -18.25
C ASP A 203 1.88 -2.76 -16.72
N ARG A 204 2.78 -2.10 -15.99
CA ARG A 204 2.89 -2.23 -14.53
C ARG A 204 1.86 -1.35 -13.83
N PRO A 205 1.09 -1.87 -12.86
CA PRO A 205 0.14 -1.06 -12.11
C PRO A 205 0.88 -0.05 -11.22
N ILE A 206 0.50 1.22 -11.35
CA ILE A 206 0.98 2.32 -10.49
C ILE A 206 -0.14 2.67 -9.52
N SER A 207 0.19 2.83 -8.23
CA SER A 207 -0.81 3.23 -7.24
C SER A 207 -1.32 4.64 -7.55
N THR A 208 -2.63 4.83 -7.54
CA THR A 208 -3.28 6.15 -7.71
C THR A 208 -2.88 7.13 -6.61
N GLU A 209 -2.40 6.64 -5.46
CA GLU A 209 -1.87 7.49 -4.39
C GLU A 209 -0.60 8.24 -4.81
N MET A 210 0.08 7.81 -5.88
CA MET A 210 1.24 8.51 -6.46
C MET A 210 0.85 9.61 -7.44
N ASP A 211 -0.44 9.78 -7.76
CA ASP A 211 -0.89 10.84 -8.67
C ASP A 211 -0.57 12.25 -8.12
N ALA A 212 -0.48 12.40 -6.80
CA ALA A 212 -0.06 13.66 -6.16
C ALA A 212 1.41 14.06 -6.45
N LEU A 213 2.20 13.18 -7.07
CA LEU A 213 3.56 13.47 -7.53
C LEU A 213 3.61 14.01 -8.95
N LYS A 214 2.53 13.86 -9.72
CA LYS A 214 2.42 14.50 -11.02
C LYS A 214 2.62 15.99 -10.80
N VAL A 215 3.52 16.56 -11.59
CA VAL A 215 3.66 18.01 -11.62
C VAL A 215 2.30 18.52 -12.07
N GLU A 216 1.59 19.23 -11.19
CA GLU A 216 0.49 20.07 -11.66
C GLU A 216 1.14 20.99 -12.68
N GLU A 217 0.85 20.78 -13.96
CA GLU A 217 1.10 21.77 -14.99
C GLU A 217 0.26 22.97 -14.61
N GLY A 218 0.84 23.81 -13.75
CA GLY A 218 0.29 25.10 -13.39
C GLY A 218 0.09 25.86 -14.68
N LEU A 219 -1.18 26.08 -14.98
CA LEU A 219 -1.67 27.22 -15.74
C LEU A 219 -0.70 28.40 -15.61
N GLN A 220 -0.30 28.94 -16.76
CA GLN A 220 0.24 30.29 -16.87
C GLN A 220 -0.68 31.31 -16.17
#